data_AF-A0A6L4ACZ1-F1
#
_entry.id   AF-A0A6L4ACZ1-F1
#
_cell.length_a   1.000
_cell.length_b   1.000
_cell.length_c   1.000
_cell.angle_alpha   90.00
_cell.angle_beta   90.00
_cell.angle_gamma   90.00
#
_symmetry.space_group_name_H-M   'P 1'
#
loop_
_entity.id
_entity.type
_entity.pdbx_description
1 polymer ?
#
loop_
_entity_poly.entity_id
_entity_poly.type
_entity_poly.pdbx_seq_one_letter_code
_entity_poly.pdbx_strand_id
1 'polypeptide(L)'
;MNLPQCLTLADFRAKHNEGYGTRYDLNTWAALRSQTSFIPTIDDHEVTNDFAGGAAPSTDARFVNDAGQLINDTELYRNGLQAFLEYNPIRNETWGDTGDPLTANKPNLYRYFTYGSDAAVFVLDARSFRSAPLEPVTDFENLGQVLTFYRNSFDNQRSMLGLPQLEALTRDLLQAQNDGILWKFVMMPEPCQNLGLAIAQDRFEGYAAERAALMKFIADNGITNVVFVAADIHGTLVNNITYQLTPAPKAEQLPTGAWEISTGSVAFDAPFGPTVIELAIQLGFLTEEEAAPYREGTLAEKEAFIARAINAQIEPLGYPLIGLEEADGIDAKLLQGAWTATSTFGWTLFEIAPDTQQLHVTTFGIDPYTRAELEADPQAILSRVPKVVQEFMVNPVKQL
;
A
#
# COMPACT_ATOMS: atom_id res chain seq x y z
N MET A 1 -10.86 23.36 9.42
CA MET A 1 -12.29 23.07 9.20
C MET A 1 -12.40 21.59 8.91
N ASN A 2 -13.14 20.83 9.71
CA ASN A 2 -13.59 19.49 9.31
C ASN A 2 -14.59 19.71 8.19
N LEU A 3 -14.12 19.60 6.95
CA LEU A 3 -15.01 19.59 5.80
C LEU A 3 -15.84 18.31 5.85
N PRO A 4 -17.14 18.37 5.51
CA PRO A 4 -17.96 17.17 5.45
C PRO A 4 -17.43 16.21 4.39
N GLN A 5 -17.71 14.91 4.56
CA GLN A 5 -17.45 13.89 3.55
C GLN A 5 -18.14 14.24 2.23
N CYS A 6 -17.48 13.96 1.11
CA CYS A 6 -18.08 14.06 -0.22
C CYS A 6 -19.15 12.99 -0.39
N LEU A 7 -20.33 13.37 -0.90
CA LEU A 7 -21.45 12.43 -1.10
C LEU A 7 -21.92 12.42 -2.55
N THR A 8 -22.02 13.61 -3.15
CA THR A 8 -22.47 13.77 -4.53
C THR A 8 -21.29 13.82 -5.49
N LEU A 9 -21.52 13.49 -6.76
CA LEU A 9 -20.52 13.66 -7.82
C LEU A 9 -19.97 15.10 -7.89
N ALA A 10 -20.78 16.11 -7.58
CA ALA A 10 -20.34 17.51 -7.54
C ALA A 10 -19.33 17.75 -6.40
N ASP A 11 -19.52 17.13 -5.23
CA ASP A 11 -18.59 17.22 -4.11
C ASP A 11 -17.25 16.60 -4.48
N PHE A 12 -17.25 15.39 -5.04
CA PHE A 12 -16.02 14.71 -5.47
C PHE A 12 -15.27 15.50 -6.55
N ARG A 13 -15.97 16.06 -7.54
CA ARG A 13 -15.38 16.95 -8.55
C ARG A 13 -14.79 18.21 -7.92
N ALA A 14 -15.48 18.81 -6.94
CA ALA A 14 -14.96 19.97 -6.23
C ALA A 14 -13.69 19.62 -5.44
N LYS A 15 -13.65 18.44 -4.81
CA LYS A 15 -12.46 17.96 -4.09
C LYS A 15 -11.27 17.69 -5.02
N HIS A 16 -11.51 17.09 -6.19
CA HIS A 16 -10.47 16.93 -7.21
C HIS A 16 -9.96 18.29 -7.71
N ASN A 17 -10.84 19.26 -7.92
CA ASN A 17 -10.43 20.63 -8.26
C ASN A 17 -9.62 21.32 -7.15
N GLU A 18 -9.93 21.05 -5.87
CA GLU A 18 -9.12 21.54 -4.75
C GLU A 18 -7.71 20.95 -4.77
N GLY A 19 -7.59 19.64 -5.04
CA GLY A 19 -6.30 18.92 -5.03
C GLY A 19 -5.45 19.15 -6.27
N TYR A 20 -6.05 19.19 -7.46
CA TYR A 20 -5.35 19.30 -8.77
C TYR A 20 -5.38 20.72 -9.35
N GLY A 21 -6.10 21.64 -8.72
CA GLY A 21 -6.18 23.03 -9.15
C GLY A 21 -4.98 23.88 -8.72
N THR A 22 -5.02 25.14 -9.11
CA THR A 22 -4.01 26.13 -8.70
C THR A 22 -4.22 26.53 -7.24
N ARG A 23 -3.16 26.44 -6.42
CA ARG A 23 -3.12 26.89 -5.03
C ARG A 23 -1.81 27.64 -4.77
N TYR A 24 -1.90 28.80 -4.10
CA TYR A 24 -0.74 29.69 -3.85
C TYR A 24 0.03 30.04 -5.15
N ASP A 25 -0.70 30.35 -6.21
CA ASP A 25 -0.16 30.62 -7.56
C ASP A 25 0.65 29.46 -8.19
N LEU A 26 0.51 28.25 -7.66
CA LEU A 26 1.16 27.03 -8.15
C LEU A 26 0.11 25.98 -8.55
N ASN A 27 0.34 25.33 -9.69
CA ASN A 27 -0.36 24.08 -10.04
C ASN A 27 0.69 22.98 -10.24
N THR A 28 1.11 22.37 -9.13
CA THR A 28 2.16 21.34 -9.11
C THR A 28 1.73 20.08 -9.85
N TRP A 29 0.45 19.72 -9.80
CA TRP A 29 -0.10 18.58 -10.54
C TRP A 29 -0.06 18.79 -12.05
N ALA A 30 -0.44 19.96 -12.55
CA ALA A 30 -0.34 20.28 -13.97
C ALA A 30 1.12 20.28 -14.45
N ALA A 31 2.04 20.83 -13.66
CA ALA A 31 3.47 20.81 -13.96
C ALA A 31 4.00 19.37 -14.08
N LEU A 32 3.73 18.51 -13.08
CA LEU A 32 4.15 17.12 -13.06
C LEU A 32 3.59 16.33 -14.25
N ARG A 33 2.26 16.41 -14.47
CA ARG A 33 1.57 15.70 -15.54
C ARG A 33 1.98 16.16 -16.96
N SER A 34 2.56 17.35 -17.09
CA SER A 34 3.08 17.85 -18.38
C SER A 34 4.43 17.25 -18.78
N GLN A 35 5.18 16.69 -17.82
CA GLN A 35 6.55 16.19 -18.03
C GLN A 35 6.65 14.66 -17.88
N THR A 36 5.72 14.05 -17.15
CA THR A 36 5.83 12.64 -16.77
C THR A 36 4.49 11.92 -16.97
N SER A 37 4.55 10.70 -17.49
CA SER A 37 3.40 9.80 -17.55
C SER A 37 2.89 9.48 -16.15
N PHE A 38 1.57 9.50 -15.98
CA PHE A 38 0.92 9.24 -14.70
C PHE A 38 0.05 7.98 -14.81
N ILE A 39 0.22 7.04 -13.88
CA ILE A 39 -0.47 5.74 -13.89
C ILE A 39 -1.20 5.58 -12.55
N PRO A 40 -2.37 6.21 -12.38
CA PRO A 40 -3.09 6.22 -11.10
C PRO A 40 -3.98 4.99 -10.90
N THR A 41 -4.11 4.56 -9.65
CA THR A 41 -5.17 3.66 -9.19
C THR A 41 -5.85 4.25 -7.96
N ILE A 42 -6.98 3.69 -7.54
CA ILE A 42 -7.70 4.16 -6.36
C ILE A 42 -7.18 3.48 -5.10
N ASP A 43 -7.36 4.15 -3.96
CA ASP A 43 -7.47 3.59 -2.63
C ASP A 43 -8.90 3.87 -2.10
N ASP A 44 -9.09 3.86 -0.78
CA ASP A 44 -10.34 4.15 -0.11
C ASP A 44 -10.77 5.61 -0.23
N HIS A 45 -9.82 6.54 -0.08
CA HIS A 45 -10.07 7.98 0.00
C HIS A 45 -10.60 8.62 -1.30
N GLU A 46 -10.54 7.91 -2.43
CA GLU A 46 -11.26 8.28 -3.66
C GLU A 46 -12.78 8.15 -3.53
N VAL A 47 -13.28 7.44 -2.51
CA VAL A 47 -14.71 7.27 -2.19
C VAL A 47 -15.00 7.66 -0.74
N THR A 48 -14.55 6.86 0.23
CA THR A 48 -14.67 7.08 1.67
C THR A 48 -13.74 6.11 2.40
N ASN A 49 -13.17 6.53 3.53
CA ASN A 49 -12.19 5.77 4.34
C ASN A 49 -12.54 4.27 4.41
N ASP A 50 -11.60 3.34 4.37
CA ASP A 50 -11.78 1.89 4.55
C ASP A 50 -12.97 1.22 3.81
N PHE A 51 -13.50 1.76 2.70
CA PHE A 51 -14.65 1.12 2.05
C PHE A 51 -14.27 -0.26 1.49
N ALA A 52 -15.22 -1.19 1.46
CA ALA A 52 -15.03 -2.54 0.92
C ALA A 52 -16.07 -2.82 -0.15
N GLY A 53 -15.70 -2.66 -1.42
CA GLY A 53 -16.66 -2.68 -2.53
C GLY A 53 -17.44 -3.98 -2.68
N GLY A 54 -16.88 -5.12 -2.26
CA GLY A 54 -17.54 -6.43 -2.25
C GLY A 54 -18.37 -6.73 -1.00
N ALA A 55 -18.48 -5.80 -0.05
CA ALA A 55 -19.36 -5.94 1.11
C ALA A 55 -20.80 -5.51 0.78
N ALA A 56 -21.78 -6.01 1.54
CA ALA A 56 -23.15 -5.53 1.45
C ALA A 56 -23.27 -4.13 2.07
N PRO A 57 -24.05 -3.18 1.51
CA PRO A 57 -24.19 -1.83 2.07
C PRO A 57 -24.64 -1.81 3.54
N SER A 58 -25.37 -2.82 3.99
CA SER A 58 -25.83 -2.95 5.39
C SER A 58 -24.72 -3.19 6.41
N THR A 59 -23.52 -3.61 5.99
CA THR A 59 -22.39 -3.85 6.91
C THR A 59 -21.60 -2.59 7.21
N ASP A 60 -21.93 -1.46 6.56
CA ASP A 60 -21.21 -0.21 6.70
C ASP A 60 -22.19 0.95 6.83
N ALA A 61 -22.16 1.64 7.97
CA ALA A 61 -23.08 2.74 8.27
C ALA A 61 -23.00 3.90 7.26
N ARG A 62 -21.90 4.02 6.51
CA ARG A 62 -21.71 5.04 5.46
C ARG A 62 -22.53 4.75 4.20
N PHE A 63 -22.88 3.48 3.97
CA PHE A 63 -23.61 3.01 2.80
C PHE A 63 -25.01 2.46 3.13
N VAL A 64 -25.41 2.41 4.40
CA VAL A 64 -26.68 1.78 4.84
C VAL A 64 -27.95 2.34 4.17
N ASN A 65 -27.88 3.57 3.66
CA ASN A 65 -29.00 4.23 2.97
C ASN A 65 -28.91 4.13 1.44
N ASP A 66 -27.83 3.57 0.90
CA ASP A 66 -27.61 3.45 -0.53
C ASP A 66 -28.26 2.17 -1.07
N ALA A 67 -28.86 2.28 -2.25
CA ALA A 67 -29.40 1.12 -2.96
C ALA A 67 -28.26 0.33 -3.62
N GLY A 68 -28.34 -1.00 -3.58
CA GLY A 68 -27.35 -1.89 -4.16
C GLY A 68 -27.33 -3.25 -3.46
N GLN A 69 -26.78 -4.27 -4.12
CA GLN A 69 -26.49 -5.54 -3.44
C GLN A 69 -25.13 -5.45 -2.74
N LEU A 70 -24.17 -4.78 -3.37
CA LEU A 70 -22.80 -4.58 -2.90
C LEU A 70 -22.47 -3.09 -2.82
N ILE A 71 -21.46 -2.70 -2.03
CA ILE A 71 -20.99 -1.32 -1.93
C ILE A 71 -20.55 -0.80 -3.31
N ASN A 72 -19.97 -1.64 -4.16
CA ASN A 72 -19.61 -1.26 -5.53
C ASN A 72 -20.81 -1.13 -6.50
N ASP A 73 -22.05 -1.31 -6.02
CA ASP A 73 -23.28 -0.91 -6.70
C ASP A 73 -23.75 0.49 -6.29
N THR A 74 -23.29 1.02 -5.17
CA THR A 74 -23.89 2.19 -4.52
C THR A 74 -23.64 3.48 -5.28
N GLU A 75 -24.50 4.49 -5.07
CA GLU A 75 -24.32 5.79 -5.70
C GLU A 75 -23.07 6.50 -5.17
N LEU A 76 -22.75 6.37 -3.87
CA LEU A 76 -21.54 6.95 -3.29
C LEU A 76 -20.27 6.42 -3.97
N TYR A 77 -20.16 5.09 -4.14
CA TYR A 77 -19.04 4.48 -4.87
C TYR A 77 -18.96 4.96 -6.32
N ARG A 78 -20.09 4.95 -7.04
CA ARG A 78 -20.13 5.40 -8.44
C ARG A 78 -19.72 6.86 -8.59
N ASN A 79 -20.12 7.74 -7.65
CA ASN A 79 -19.76 9.15 -7.67
C ASN A 79 -18.26 9.36 -7.46
N GLY A 80 -17.66 8.70 -6.46
CA GLY A 80 -16.22 8.77 -6.20
C GLY A 80 -15.39 8.25 -7.38
N LEU A 81 -15.71 7.05 -7.86
CA LEU A 81 -15.00 6.44 -8.98
C LEU A 81 -15.18 7.20 -10.29
N GLN A 82 -16.39 7.71 -10.57
CA GLN A 82 -16.61 8.54 -11.76
C GLN A 82 -15.74 9.80 -11.72
N ALA A 83 -15.70 10.52 -10.59
CA ALA A 83 -14.84 11.69 -10.46
C ALA A 83 -13.36 11.31 -10.62
N PHE A 84 -12.91 10.22 -9.99
CA PHE A 84 -11.53 9.74 -10.16
C PHE A 84 -11.18 9.49 -11.63
N LEU A 85 -12.04 8.82 -12.39
CA LEU A 85 -11.85 8.55 -13.82
C LEU A 85 -11.88 9.82 -14.68
N GLU A 86 -12.68 10.83 -14.32
CA GLU A 86 -12.77 12.11 -15.04
C GLU A 86 -11.48 12.94 -14.93
N TYR A 87 -10.74 12.83 -13.82
CA TYR A 87 -9.53 13.61 -13.55
C TYR A 87 -8.22 12.84 -13.80
N ASN A 88 -8.29 11.59 -14.23
CA ASN A 88 -7.14 10.72 -14.44
C ASN A 88 -7.16 10.06 -15.83
N PRO A 89 -6.00 9.89 -16.49
CA PRO A 89 -5.92 9.37 -17.86
C PRO A 89 -6.05 7.83 -17.89
N ILE A 90 -7.22 7.31 -17.49
CA ILE A 90 -7.53 5.88 -17.44
C ILE A 90 -8.54 5.55 -18.54
N ARG A 91 -8.34 4.42 -19.24
CA ARG A 91 -9.32 3.93 -20.21
C ARG A 91 -10.58 3.46 -19.48
N ASN A 92 -11.74 3.80 -20.02
CA ASN A 92 -13.02 3.34 -19.49
C ASN A 92 -13.28 1.90 -19.94
N GLU A 93 -12.70 0.93 -19.24
CA GLU A 93 -12.86 -0.51 -19.48
C GLU A 93 -13.70 -1.14 -18.36
N THR A 94 -14.33 -2.29 -18.65
CA THR A 94 -15.08 -3.07 -17.67
C THR A 94 -14.66 -4.53 -17.73
N TRP A 95 -14.92 -5.29 -16.65
CA TRP A 95 -14.70 -6.74 -16.62
C TRP A 95 -15.63 -7.53 -17.55
N GLY A 96 -16.59 -6.88 -18.22
CA GLY A 96 -17.61 -7.53 -19.03
C GLY A 96 -18.58 -8.36 -18.20
N ASP A 97 -19.35 -9.23 -18.85
CA ASP A 97 -20.27 -10.14 -18.16
C ASP A 97 -19.51 -11.36 -17.60
N THR A 98 -18.99 -11.23 -16.38
CA THR A 98 -18.27 -12.29 -15.67
C THR A 98 -19.20 -13.34 -15.05
N GLY A 99 -20.52 -13.09 -15.03
CA GLY A 99 -21.49 -13.94 -14.32
C GLY A 99 -21.48 -13.80 -12.79
N ASP A 100 -20.58 -12.99 -12.22
CA ASP A 100 -20.48 -12.73 -10.78
C ASP A 100 -20.89 -11.27 -10.50
N PRO A 101 -21.95 -11.01 -9.71
CA PRO A 101 -22.36 -9.65 -9.35
C PRO A 101 -21.24 -8.76 -8.77
N LEU A 102 -20.23 -9.36 -8.15
CA LEU A 102 -19.07 -8.63 -7.62
C LEU A 102 -18.30 -7.88 -8.71
N THR A 103 -18.18 -8.46 -9.91
CA THR A 103 -17.31 -7.96 -10.98
C THR A 103 -18.03 -7.72 -12.31
N ALA A 104 -19.21 -8.31 -12.53
CA ALA A 104 -19.92 -8.24 -13.79
C ALA A 104 -20.26 -6.78 -14.16
N ASN A 105 -19.77 -6.36 -15.32
CA ASN A 105 -19.91 -5.02 -15.89
C ASN A 105 -19.36 -3.90 -14.99
N LYS A 106 -18.54 -4.22 -13.98
CA LYS A 106 -17.86 -3.24 -13.13
C LYS A 106 -16.66 -2.64 -13.84
N PRO A 107 -16.29 -1.39 -13.53
CA PRO A 107 -15.07 -0.79 -14.04
C PRO A 107 -13.85 -1.66 -13.79
N ASN A 108 -12.99 -1.78 -14.79
CA ASN A 108 -11.75 -2.53 -14.70
C ASN A 108 -10.58 -1.55 -14.63
N LEU A 109 -9.99 -1.42 -13.44
CA LEU A 109 -8.79 -0.61 -13.21
C LEU A 109 -7.49 -1.41 -13.34
N TYR A 110 -7.56 -2.75 -13.46
CA TYR A 110 -6.39 -3.59 -13.64
C TYR A 110 -5.69 -3.28 -14.95
N ARG A 111 -4.36 -3.10 -14.89
CA ARG A 111 -3.54 -2.83 -16.07
C ARG A 111 -2.21 -3.57 -16.01
N TYR A 112 -1.82 -4.13 -17.15
CA TYR A 112 -0.51 -4.75 -17.36
C TYR A 112 0.17 -4.11 -18.58
N PHE A 113 1.44 -3.73 -18.43
CA PHE A 113 2.28 -3.22 -19.53
C PHE A 113 3.76 -3.41 -19.19
N THR A 114 4.63 -3.23 -20.20
CA THR A 114 6.06 -3.48 -20.09
C THR A 114 6.89 -2.30 -20.57
N TYR A 115 8.08 -2.16 -20.01
CA TYR A 115 9.15 -1.29 -20.49
C TYR A 115 10.28 -2.16 -21.02
N GLY A 116 10.17 -2.53 -22.30
CA GLY A 116 11.09 -3.47 -22.92
C GLY A 116 11.13 -4.80 -22.17
N SER A 117 12.33 -5.36 -22.02
CA SER A 117 12.59 -6.55 -21.22
C SER A 117 12.98 -6.25 -19.77
N ASP A 118 13.06 -4.98 -19.38
CA ASP A 118 13.60 -4.60 -18.08
C ASP A 118 12.54 -4.63 -16.99
N ALA A 119 11.32 -4.18 -17.29
CA ALA A 119 10.24 -4.10 -16.31
C ALA A 119 8.87 -4.46 -16.87
N ALA A 120 8.12 -5.23 -16.11
CA ALA A 120 6.67 -5.40 -16.20
C ALA A 120 6.02 -4.63 -15.06
N VAL A 121 4.91 -3.95 -15.33
CA VAL A 121 4.14 -3.22 -14.33
C VAL A 121 2.70 -3.74 -14.33
N PHE A 122 2.23 -4.08 -13.13
CA PHE A 122 0.88 -4.54 -12.84
C PHE A 122 0.26 -3.50 -11.92
N VAL A 123 -0.90 -2.96 -12.27
CA VAL A 123 -1.59 -1.96 -11.45
C VAL A 123 -2.91 -2.55 -10.98
N LEU A 124 -3.08 -2.65 -9.67
CA LEU A 124 -4.21 -3.34 -9.05
C LEU A 124 -5.24 -2.36 -8.49
N ASP A 125 -6.45 -2.88 -8.29
CA ASP A 125 -7.52 -2.28 -7.50
C ASP A 125 -7.91 -3.24 -6.39
N ALA A 126 -7.54 -2.90 -5.15
CA ALA A 126 -7.81 -3.72 -3.99
C ALA A 126 -8.98 -3.19 -3.13
N ARG A 127 -9.75 -2.21 -3.63
CA ARG A 127 -10.90 -1.64 -2.89
C ARG A 127 -12.25 -1.99 -3.51
N SER A 128 -12.36 -1.99 -4.83
CA SER A 128 -13.66 -2.15 -5.52
C SER A 128 -14.28 -3.54 -5.36
N PHE A 129 -13.48 -4.56 -5.05
CA PHE A 129 -13.93 -5.96 -5.04
C PHE A 129 -13.68 -6.70 -3.73
N ARG A 130 -12.98 -6.08 -2.77
CA ARG A 130 -12.65 -6.75 -1.52
C ARG A 130 -13.89 -7.05 -0.67
N SER A 131 -13.85 -8.17 0.03
CA SER A 131 -14.86 -8.53 1.04
C SER A 131 -14.86 -7.53 2.21
N ALA A 132 -15.90 -7.55 3.05
CA ALA A 132 -15.92 -6.72 4.27
C ALA A 132 -14.69 -6.99 5.16
N PRO A 133 -14.06 -5.99 5.79
CA PRO A 133 -12.93 -6.21 6.68
C PRO A 133 -13.34 -7.10 7.86
N LEU A 134 -12.38 -7.81 8.45
CA LEU A 134 -12.60 -8.56 9.68
C LEU A 134 -12.83 -7.62 10.86
N GLU A 135 -13.40 -8.15 11.94
CA GLU A 135 -13.35 -7.46 13.23
C GLU A 135 -11.88 -7.22 13.62
N PRO A 136 -11.51 -5.99 14.02
CA PRO A 136 -10.14 -5.68 14.41
C PRO A 136 -9.76 -6.45 15.68
N VAL A 137 -8.49 -6.84 15.78
CA VAL A 137 -7.93 -7.27 17.05
C VAL A 137 -7.69 -6.01 17.88
N THR A 138 -8.38 -5.89 19.01
CA THR A 138 -8.26 -4.72 19.89
C THR A 138 -7.42 -5.00 21.14
N ASP A 139 -7.22 -6.27 21.46
CA ASP A 139 -6.39 -6.74 22.57
C ASP A 139 -5.46 -7.85 22.06
N PHE A 140 -4.17 -7.51 21.90
CA PHE A 140 -3.17 -8.44 21.36
C PHE A 140 -2.75 -9.51 22.37
N GLU A 141 -3.05 -9.33 23.66
CA GLU A 141 -2.81 -10.34 24.70
C GLU A 141 -3.95 -11.36 24.75
N ASN A 142 -5.12 -11.02 24.20
CA ASN A 142 -6.25 -11.93 24.08
C ASN A 142 -6.04 -12.96 22.95
N LEU A 143 -5.44 -14.10 23.32
CA LEU A 143 -5.22 -15.23 22.41
C LEU A 143 -6.50 -15.68 21.66
N GLY A 144 -7.68 -15.52 22.26
CA GLY A 144 -8.95 -15.86 21.62
C GLY A 144 -9.30 -14.95 20.43
N GLN A 145 -9.08 -13.63 20.57
CA GLN A 145 -9.22 -12.69 19.45
C GLN A 145 -8.16 -12.95 18.38
N VAL A 146 -6.90 -13.10 18.78
CA VAL A 146 -5.78 -13.35 17.85
C VAL A 146 -6.03 -14.61 17.01
N LEU A 147 -6.35 -15.74 17.64
CA LEU A 147 -6.63 -16.99 16.92
C LEU A 147 -7.88 -16.89 16.04
N THR A 148 -8.88 -16.11 16.45
CA THR A 148 -10.07 -15.84 15.63
C THR A 148 -9.72 -15.05 14.38
N PHE A 149 -8.87 -14.02 14.49
CA PHE A 149 -8.39 -13.26 13.35
C PHE A 149 -7.62 -14.13 12.35
N TYR A 150 -6.66 -14.94 12.82
CA TYR A 150 -5.92 -15.87 11.95
C TYR A 150 -6.84 -16.89 11.26
N ARG A 151 -7.78 -17.49 12.00
CA ARG A 151 -8.72 -18.44 11.41
C ARG A 151 -9.58 -17.78 10.33
N ASN A 152 -10.11 -16.59 10.61
CA ASN A 152 -11.05 -15.91 9.71
C ASN A 152 -10.33 -15.29 8.50
N SER A 153 -9.08 -14.83 8.64
CA SER A 153 -8.29 -14.30 7.51
C SER A 153 -7.88 -15.39 6.52
N PHE A 154 -7.81 -16.65 6.95
CA PHE A 154 -7.61 -17.83 6.09
C PHE A 154 -8.91 -18.43 5.53
N ASP A 155 -10.05 -17.75 5.67
CA ASP A 155 -11.27 -18.14 4.96
C ASP A 155 -11.10 -17.91 3.45
N ASN A 156 -11.16 -18.99 2.67
CA ASN A 156 -10.99 -18.96 1.21
C ASN A 156 -12.17 -18.36 0.45
N GLN A 157 -13.25 -17.99 1.14
CA GLN A 157 -14.38 -17.24 0.57
C GLN A 157 -14.15 -15.72 0.60
N ARG A 158 -13.12 -15.25 1.34
CA ARG A 158 -12.75 -13.85 1.38
C ARG A 158 -11.80 -13.52 0.22
N SER A 159 -11.97 -12.34 -0.36
CA SER A 159 -11.14 -11.86 -1.46
C SER A 159 -10.75 -10.40 -1.22
N MET A 160 -9.53 -10.03 -1.61
CA MET A 160 -9.08 -8.65 -1.69
C MET A 160 -9.24 -8.12 -3.13
N LEU A 161 -8.83 -8.91 -4.12
CA LEU A 161 -8.74 -8.48 -5.52
C LEU A 161 -9.99 -8.80 -6.35
N GLY A 162 -10.81 -9.75 -5.93
CA GLY A 162 -11.81 -10.39 -6.79
C GLY A 162 -11.18 -11.39 -7.77
N LEU A 163 -11.89 -12.48 -8.06
CA LEU A 163 -11.33 -13.60 -8.83
C LEU A 163 -10.82 -13.21 -10.23
N PRO A 164 -11.54 -12.45 -11.08
CA PRO A 164 -11.05 -12.07 -12.40
C PRO A 164 -9.72 -11.29 -12.38
N GLN A 165 -9.53 -10.42 -11.39
CA GLN A 165 -8.29 -9.67 -11.24
C GLN A 165 -7.15 -10.55 -10.74
N LEU A 166 -7.41 -11.44 -9.77
CA LEU A 166 -6.41 -12.39 -9.28
C LEU A 166 -5.94 -13.34 -10.40
N GLU A 167 -6.86 -13.84 -11.23
CA GLU A 167 -6.54 -14.64 -12.42
C GLU A 167 -5.76 -13.84 -13.46
N ALA A 168 -6.10 -12.56 -13.66
CA ALA A 168 -5.35 -11.70 -14.56
C ALA A 168 -3.91 -11.46 -14.08
N LEU A 169 -3.74 -11.12 -12.80
CA LEU A 169 -2.44 -10.91 -12.18
C LEU A 169 -1.56 -12.16 -12.26
N THR A 170 -2.07 -13.32 -11.86
CA THR A 170 -1.29 -14.57 -11.87
C THR A 170 -0.90 -15.01 -13.27
N ARG A 171 -1.83 -14.91 -14.24
CA ARG A 171 -1.54 -15.18 -15.66
C ARG A 171 -0.47 -14.23 -16.20
N ASP A 172 -0.61 -12.93 -15.96
CA ASP A 172 0.27 -11.94 -16.56
C ASP A 172 1.66 -11.94 -15.86
N LEU A 173 1.75 -12.26 -14.57
CA LEU A 173 3.01 -12.51 -13.86
C LEU A 173 3.76 -13.70 -14.47
N LEU A 174 3.07 -14.81 -14.70
CA LEU A 174 3.66 -16.00 -15.33
C LEU A 174 4.07 -15.71 -16.78
N GLN A 175 3.26 -14.95 -17.52
CA GLN A 175 3.60 -14.51 -18.87
C GLN A 175 4.86 -13.64 -18.87
N ALA A 176 4.96 -12.63 -18.00
CA ALA A 176 6.15 -11.78 -17.87
C ALA A 176 7.41 -12.58 -17.52
N GLN A 177 7.28 -13.61 -16.66
CA GLN A 177 8.37 -14.53 -16.34
C GLN A 177 8.81 -15.32 -17.57
N ASN A 178 7.87 -15.87 -18.33
CA ASN A 178 8.15 -16.68 -19.53
C ASN A 178 8.71 -15.84 -20.69
N ASP A 179 8.32 -14.58 -20.79
CA ASP A 179 8.83 -13.62 -21.77
C ASP A 179 10.23 -13.09 -21.41
N GLY A 180 10.79 -13.50 -20.26
CA GLY A 180 12.12 -13.09 -19.82
C GLY A 180 12.19 -11.64 -19.36
N ILE A 181 11.06 -11.05 -18.95
CA ILE A 181 11.04 -9.69 -18.39
C ILE A 181 11.68 -9.73 -17.00
N LEU A 182 12.66 -8.86 -16.77
CA LEU A 182 13.51 -8.97 -15.60
C LEU A 182 12.77 -8.65 -14.30
N TRP A 183 12.34 -7.39 -14.10
CA TRP A 183 11.65 -6.92 -12.89
C TRP A 183 10.13 -6.90 -13.07
N LYS A 184 9.38 -7.27 -12.03
CA LYS A 184 7.91 -7.26 -12.02
C LYS A 184 7.43 -6.36 -10.88
N PHE A 185 6.89 -5.19 -11.19
CA PHE A 185 6.36 -4.24 -10.22
C PHE A 185 4.85 -4.38 -10.09
N VAL A 186 4.41 -4.84 -8.93
CA VAL A 186 2.99 -4.96 -8.57
C VAL A 186 2.60 -3.72 -7.75
N MET A 187 1.94 -2.76 -8.40
CA MET A 187 1.46 -1.52 -7.81
C MET A 187 0.08 -1.76 -7.17
N MET A 188 -0.05 -1.46 -5.88
CA MET A 188 -1.27 -1.69 -5.11
C MET A 188 -1.46 -0.64 -4.02
N PRO A 189 -2.69 -0.41 -3.53
CA PRO A 189 -2.95 0.58 -2.48
C PRO A 189 -2.48 0.06 -1.11
N GLU A 190 -2.94 -1.12 -0.71
CA GLU A 190 -2.74 -1.66 0.63
C GLU A 190 -1.50 -2.56 0.73
N PRO A 191 -0.75 -2.53 1.84
CA PRO A 191 0.39 -3.41 2.05
C PRO A 191 0.04 -4.91 1.97
N CYS A 192 0.89 -5.64 1.25
CA CYS A 192 0.96 -7.10 1.21
C CYS A 192 1.95 -7.66 2.24
N GLN A 193 2.96 -6.90 2.67
CA GLN A 193 3.87 -7.28 3.73
C GLN A 193 3.15 -7.43 5.08
N ASN A 194 3.68 -8.28 5.96
CA ASN A 194 3.13 -8.47 7.30
C ASN A 194 3.62 -7.35 8.24
N LEU A 195 2.70 -6.57 8.80
CA LEU A 195 3.00 -5.44 9.70
C LEU A 195 2.45 -5.64 11.12
N GLY A 196 1.89 -6.81 11.40
CA GLY A 196 1.33 -7.15 12.72
C GLY A 196 -0.18 -6.94 12.78
N LEU A 197 -0.77 -7.13 13.96
CA LEU A 197 -2.24 -7.21 14.09
C LEU A 197 -2.94 -5.85 14.16
N ALA A 198 -2.21 -4.76 14.43
CA ALA A 198 -2.78 -3.41 14.46
C ALA A 198 -3.30 -3.03 13.07
N ILE A 199 -4.61 -2.82 12.94
CA ILE A 199 -5.28 -2.44 11.69
C ILE A 199 -5.09 -3.51 10.58
N ALA A 200 -4.76 -4.75 10.96
CA ALA A 200 -4.51 -5.83 10.00
C ALA A 200 -5.73 -6.22 9.16
N GLN A 201 -6.93 -5.92 9.64
CA GLN A 201 -8.18 -6.24 8.95
C GLN A 201 -8.36 -5.51 7.63
N ASP A 202 -7.69 -4.37 7.45
CA ASP A 202 -7.78 -3.55 6.23
C ASP A 202 -6.71 -3.92 5.20
N ARG A 203 -5.57 -4.46 5.65
CA ARG A 203 -4.44 -4.92 4.82
C ARG A 203 -4.63 -6.36 4.33
N PHE A 204 -3.72 -6.86 3.50
CA PHE A 204 -3.73 -8.26 3.03
C PHE A 204 -3.65 -9.31 4.16
N GLU A 205 -3.24 -8.92 5.36
CA GLU A 205 -3.30 -9.75 6.57
C GLU A 205 -4.74 -10.18 6.91
N GLY A 206 -5.74 -9.35 6.65
CA GLY A 206 -7.18 -9.67 6.80
C GLY A 206 -7.74 -10.58 5.70
N TYR A 207 -6.94 -10.84 4.66
CA TYR A 207 -7.27 -11.64 3.47
C TYR A 207 -6.16 -12.68 3.21
N ALA A 208 -5.62 -13.25 4.30
CA ALA A 208 -4.45 -14.10 4.31
C ALA A 208 -4.55 -15.35 3.40
N ALA A 209 -5.74 -15.90 3.18
CA ALA A 209 -5.93 -17.01 2.22
C ALA A 209 -5.55 -16.62 0.79
N GLU A 210 -6.09 -15.50 0.28
CA GLU A 210 -5.80 -15.01 -1.08
C GLU A 210 -4.34 -14.55 -1.19
N ARG A 211 -3.84 -13.86 -0.17
CA ARG A 211 -2.44 -13.45 -0.05
C ARG A 211 -1.49 -14.66 -0.14
N ALA A 212 -1.73 -15.70 0.67
CA ALA A 212 -0.90 -16.91 0.69
C ALA A 212 -0.99 -17.67 -0.63
N ALA A 213 -2.16 -17.71 -1.28
CA ALA A 213 -2.31 -18.33 -2.59
C ALA A 213 -1.49 -17.60 -3.67
N LEU A 214 -1.49 -16.26 -3.69
CA LEU A 214 -0.68 -15.47 -4.62
C LEU A 214 0.81 -15.66 -4.38
N MET A 215 1.26 -15.60 -3.12
CA MET A 215 2.67 -15.81 -2.77
C MET A 215 3.14 -17.22 -3.10
N LYS A 216 2.32 -18.23 -2.81
CA LYS A 216 2.58 -19.61 -3.18
C LYS A 216 2.65 -19.79 -4.69
N PHE A 217 1.77 -19.13 -5.46
CA PHE A 217 1.81 -19.16 -6.92
C PHE A 217 3.13 -18.61 -7.46
N ILE A 218 3.61 -17.48 -6.92
CA ILE A 218 4.91 -16.89 -7.28
C ILE A 218 6.05 -17.88 -7.00
N ALA A 219 6.06 -18.48 -5.81
CA ALA A 219 7.09 -19.44 -5.40
C ALA A 219 7.07 -20.74 -6.22
N ASP A 220 5.89 -21.36 -6.39
CA ASP A 220 5.71 -22.63 -7.12
C ASP A 220 6.11 -22.52 -8.59
N ASN A 221 5.92 -21.34 -9.21
CA ASN A 221 6.26 -21.09 -10.61
C ASN A 221 7.65 -20.45 -10.79
N GLY A 222 8.42 -20.26 -9.70
CA GLY A 222 9.75 -19.66 -9.76
C GLY A 222 9.75 -18.27 -10.39
N ILE A 223 8.73 -17.45 -10.12
CA ILE A 223 8.63 -16.08 -10.63
C ILE A 223 9.57 -15.19 -9.82
N THR A 224 10.61 -14.69 -10.45
CA THR A 224 11.70 -13.96 -9.77
C THR A 224 11.61 -12.45 -9.98
N ASN A 225 12.28 -11.69 -9.10
CA ASN A 225 12.37 -10.22 -9.14
C ASN A 225 11.01 -9.51 -9.07
N VAL A 226 10.13 -10.03 -8.20
CA VAL A 226 8.82 -9.43 -7.94
C VAL A 226 8.94 -8.40 -6.82
N VAL A 227 8.51 -7.18 -7.11
CA VAL A 227 8.49 -6.04 -6.19
C VAL A 227 7.05 -5.60 -6.03
N PHE A 228 6.54 -5.66 -4.81
CA PHE A 228 5.27 -5.04 -4.45
C PHE A 228 5.53 -3.60 -4.06
N VAL A 229 4.75 -2.67 -4.61
CA VAL A 229 4.82 -1.25 -4.31
C VAL A 229 3.46 -0.83 -3.78
N ALA A 230 3.40 -0.64 -2.47
CA ALA A 230 2.18 -0.33 -1.73
C ALA A 230 2.15 1.13 -1.24
N ALA A 231 1.03 1.55 -0.67
CA ALA A 231 0.82 2.86 -0.08
C ALA A 231 -0.01 2.74 1.23
N ASP A 232 -1.07 3.55 1.38
CA ASP A 232 -2.01 3.62 2.52
C ASP A 232 -1.39 4.07 3.86
N ILE A 233 -0.37 3.38 4.35
CA ILE A 233 0.15 3.56 5.71
C ILE A 233 0.92 4.87 5.94
N HIS A 234 1.04 5.76 4.96
CA HIS A 234 1.70 7.08 5.09
C HIS A 234 3.16 7.06 5.57
N GLY A 235 3.86 5.95 5.39
CA GLY A 235 5.26 5.77 5.77
C GLY A 235 5.97 4.81 4.83
N THR A 236 7.28 5.00 4.66
CA THR A 236 8.07 4.11 3.82
C THR A 236 8.58 2.93 4.64
N LEU A 237 8.17 1.70 4.31
CA LEU A 237 8.60 0.46 4.98
C LEU A 237 9.01 -0.57 3.91
N VAL A 238 10.21 -1.15 4.06
CA VAL A 238 10.72 -2.18 3.17
C VAL A 238 10.88 -3.49 3.92
N ASN A 239 10.30 -4.56 3.39
CA ASN A 239 10.40 -5.90 3.99
C ASN A 239 10.32 -6.99 2.91
N ASN A 240 10.90 -8.16 3.17
CA ASN A 240 10.67 -9.32 2.31
C ASN A 240 9.26 -9.87 2.54
N ILE A 241 8.70 -10.51 1.52
CA ILE A 241 7.38 -11.12 1.61
C ILE A 241 7.54 -12.63 1.79
N THR A 242 6.99 -13.14 2.89
CA THR A 242 6.80 -14.57 3.12
C THR A 242 5.31 -14.92 3.16
N TYR A 243 5.01 -16.21 3.14
CA TYR A 243 3.66 -16.70 3.35
C TYR A 243 3.64 -17.91 4.29
N GLN A 244 2.48 -18.15 4.90
CA GLN A 244 2.24 -19.32 5.74
C GLN A 244 1.02 -20.07 5.24
N LEU A 245 1.00 -21.39 5.45
CA LEU A 245 -0.14 -22.25 5.09
C LEU A 245 -1.03 -22.60 6.30
N THR A 246 -0.49 -22.44 7.50
CA THR A 246 -1.20 -22.71 8.75
C THR A 246 -1.75 -21.39 9.31
N PRO A 247 -3.05 -21.29 9.63
CA PRO A 247 -3.67 -20.08 10.18
C PRO A 247 -3.38 -19.92 11.67
N ALA A 248 -2.12 -19.68 12.03
CA ALA A 248 -1.68 -19.51 13.40
C ALA A 248 -0.51 -18.52 13.51
N PRO A 249 -0.37 -17.79 14.63
CA PRO A 249 0.86 -17.07 14.92
C PRO A 249 2.02 -18.07 15.05
N LYS A 250 3.22 -17.63 14.67
CA LYS A 250 4.46 -18.43 14.65
C LYS A 250 4.40 -19.66 13.74
N ALA A 251 3.45 -19.71 12.81
CA ALA A 251 3.49 -20.68 11.73
C ALA A 251 4.75 -20.46 10.88
N GLU A 252 5.24 -21.54 10.28
CA GLU A 252 6.38 -21.50 9.36
C GLU A 252 6.13 -20.48 8.24
N GLN A 253 7.09 -19.56 8.09
CA GLN A 253 7.12 -18.60 7.00
C GLN A 253 7.94 -19.16 5.85
N LEU A 254 7.31 -19.31 4.70
CA LEU A 254 7.93 -19.80 3.47
C LEU A 254 8.39 -18.60 2.63
N PRO A 255 9.64 -18.62 2.12
CA PRO A 255 10.17 -17.53 1.32
C PRO A 255 9.55 -17.49 -0.07
N THR A 256 9.41 -16.29 -0.63
CA THR A 256 8.92 -16.09 -2.01
C THR A 256 10.00 -15.56 -2.96
N GLY A 257 11.07 -14.96 -2.42
CA GLY A 257 12.02 -14.15 -3.20
C GLY A 257 11.45 -12.79 -3.64
N ALA A 258 10.20 -12.48 -3.30
CA ALA A 258 9.57 -11.18 -3.50
C ALA A 258 9.74 -10.29 -2.26
N TRP A 259 9.73 -8.98 -2.47
CA TRP A 259 9.77 -7.99 -1.41
C TRP A 259 8.79 -6.86 -1.69
N GLU A 260 8.48 -6.11 -0.64
CA GLU A 260 7.62 -4.95 -0.73
C GLU A 260 8.36 -3.70 -0.29
N ILE A 261 8.01 -2.58 -0.93
CA ILE A 261 8.11 -1.26 -0.34
C ILE A 261 6.70 -0.64 -0.26
N SER A 262 6.20 -0.43 0.96
CA SER A 262 5.11 0.53 1.17
C SER A 262 5.74 1.91 1.08
N THR A 263 5.17 2.80 0.27
CA THR A 263 5.73 4.13 0.00
C THR A 263 5.07 5.18 0.90
N GLY A 264 5.88 6.13 1.38
CA GLY A 264 5.39 7.25 2.19
C GLY A 264 4.49 8.22 1.43
N SER A 265 3.76 9.05 2.17
CA SER A 265 2.92 10.08 1.58
C SER A 265 3.73 11.25 1.02
N VAL A 266 3.23 11.87 -0.05
CA VAL A 266 3.77 13.14 -0.57
C VAL A 266 3.61 14.25 0.47
N ALA A 267 2.48 14.26 1.19
CA ALA A 267 2.26 15.06 2.38
C ALA A 267 1.01 14.55 3.13
N PHE A 268 1.17 14.11 4.38
CA PHE A 268 0.07 13.76 5.28
C PHE A 268 0.46 14.12 6.71
N ASP A 269 -0.34 14.95 7.38
CA ASP A 269 -0.07 15.43 8.74
C ASP A 269 -1.01 14.75 9.74
N ALA A 270 -0.52 13.99 10.72
CA ALA A 270 0.89 13.71 11.03
C ALA A 270 1.46 12.55 10.19
N PRO A 271 2.78 12.51 9.88
CA PRO A 271 3.38 11.39 9.13
C PRO A 271 3.27 10.07 9.92
N PHE A 272 3.62 8.94 9.29
CA PHE A 272 3.50 7.62 9.92
C PHE A 272 4.22 7.52 11.27
N GLY A 273 5.47 7.97 11.35
CA GLY A 273 6.28 7.84 12.56
C GLY A 273 5.58 8.43 13.80
N PRO A 274 5.22 9.74 13.80
CA PRO A 274 4.47 10.33 14.90
C PRO A 274 3.11 9.66 15.13
N THR A 275 2.38 9.29 14.07
CA THR A 275 1.07 8.62 14.18
C THR A 275 1.18 7.29 14.92
N VAL A 276 2.16 6.46 14.59
CA VAL A 276 2.37 5.15 15.23
C VAL A 276 2.84 5.30 16.67
N ILE A 277 3.68 6.29 16.98
CA ILE A 277 4.12 6.56 18.36
C ILE A 277 2.93 6.95 19.23
N GLU A 278 2.10 7.87 18.77
CA GLU A 278 0.90 8.28 19.50
C GLU A 278 -0.10 7.12 19.65
N LEU A 279 -0.28 6.31 18.60
CA LEU A 279 -1.11 5.11 18.69
C LEU A 279 -0.55 4.09 19.70
N ALA A 280 0.76 3.85 19.68
CA ALA A 280 1.41 2.94 20.64
C ALA A 280 1.26 3.43 22.08
N ILE A 281 1.31 4.74 22.32
CA ILE A 281 1.04 5.33 23.64
C ILE A 281 -0.43 5.12 24.04
N GLN A 282 -1.37 5.38 23.12
CA GLN A 282 -2.81 5.21 23.37
C GLN A 282 -3.19 3.76 23.67
N LEU A 283 -2.53 2.80 23.01
CA LEU A 283 -2.72 1.37 23.24
C LEU A 283 -1.92 0.83 24.43
N GLY A 284 -1.08 1.65 25.07
CA GLY A 284 -0.28 1.26 26.25
C GLY A 284 0.97 0.44 25.93
N PHE A 285 1.39 0.38 24.66
CA PHE A 285 2.64 -0.28 24.25
C PHE A 285 3.88 0.58 24.52
N LEU A 286 3.72 1.90 24.64
CA LEU A 286 4.78 2.83 24.98
C LEU A 286 4.27 3.83 26.02
N THR A 287 5.17 4.25 26.92
CA THR A 287 4.97 5.43 27.75
C THR A 287 5.50 6.69 27.05
N GLU A 288 5.07 7.86 27.51
CA GLU A 288 5.61 9.15 27.05
C GLU A 288 7.13 9.25 27.22
N GLU A 289 7.67 8.67 28.31
CA GLU A 289 9.12 8.64 28.59
C GLU A 289 9.85 7.73 27.60
N GLU A 290 9.29 6.56 27.29
CA GLU A 290 9.85 5.63 26.31
C GLU A 290 9.81 6.18 24.88
N ALA A 291 8.88 7.09 24.57
CA ALA A 291 8.79 7.76 23.27
C ALA A 291 9.73 8.98 23.14
N ALA A 292 10.33 9.48 24.22
CA ALA A 292 11.22 10.65 24.18
C ALA A 292 12.40 10.52 23.20
N PRO A 293 13.09 9.36 23.09
CA PRO A 293 14.17 9.18 22.11
C PRO A 293 13.70 9.33 20.66
N TYR A 294 12.45 8.96 20.34
CA TYR A 294 11.89 9.22 19.02
C TYR A 294 11.69 10.71 18.80
N ARG A 295 11.12 11.45 19.75
CA ARG A 295 10.79 12.87 19.55
C ARG A 295 12.03 13.76 19.41
N GLU A 296 13.06 13.47 20.19
CA GLU A 296 14.27 14.31 20.32
C GLU A 296 15.42 13.86 19.41
N GLY A 297 15.34 12.65 18.87
CA GLY A 297 16.40 12.05 18.07
C GLY A 297 16.63 12.68 16.70
N THR A 298 17.79 12.40 16.14
CA THR A 298 18.09 12.59 14.71
C THR A 298 17.17 11.73 13.84
N LEU A 299 17.08 12.03 12.54
CA LEU A 299 16.29 11.22 11.61
C LEU A 299 16.66 9.72 11.67
N ALA A 300 17.96 9.40 11.70
CA ALA A 300 18.42 8.02 11.82
C ALA A 300 17.95 7.33 13.12
N GLU A 301 17.97 8.05 14.24
CA GLU A 301 17.49 7.53 15.53
C GLU A 301 15.97 7.32 15.53
N LYS A 302 15.21 8.22 14.88
CA LYS A 302 13.76 8.10 14.67
C LYS A 302 13.42 6.86 13.86
N GLU A 303 14.07 6.68 12.72
CA GLU A 303 13.82 5.54 11.82
C GLU A 303 14.22 4.21 12.48
N ALA A 304 15.34 4.18 13.22
CA ALA A 304 15.74 3.00 13.99
C ALA A 304 14.77 2.71 15.15
N PHE A 305 14.18 3.73 15.79
CA PHE A 305 13.16 3.55 16.81
C PHE A 305 11.91 2.90 16.22
N ILE A 306 11.40 3.42 15.10
CA ILE A 306 10.21 2.88 14.44
C ILE A 306 10.43 1.45 13.98
N ALA A 307 11.58 1.13 13.37
CA ALA A 307 11.92 -0.23 12.98
C ALA A 307 11.89 -1.20 14.18
N ARG A 308 12.46 -0.81 15.33
CA ARG A 308 12.39 -1.63 16.55
C ARG A 308 10.98 -1.78 17.09
N ALA A 309 10.17 -0.72 17.07
CA ALA A 309 8.79 -0.74 17.55
C ALA A 309 7.89 -1.64 16.69
N ILE A 310 8.09 -1.66 15.37
CA ILE A 310 7.40 -2.59 14.46
C ILE A 310 7.90 -4.02 14.71
N ASN A 311 9.22 -4.23 14.74
CA ASN A 311 9.81 -5.55 14.96
C ASN A 311 9.35 -6.19 16.28
N ALA A 312 9.23 -5.41 17.35
CA ALA A 312 8.70 -5.88 18.63
C ALA A 312 7.25 -6.43 18.56
N GLN A 313 6.46 -5.97 17.58
CA GLN A 313 5.08 -6.45 17.36
C GLN A 313 5.01 -7.67 16.44
N ILE A 314 5.89 -7.74 15.43
CA ILE A 314 5.82 -8.78 14.40
C ILE A 314 6.70 -10.00 14.71
N GLU A 315 7.80 -9.84 15.45
CA GLU A 315 8.67 -10.94 15.90
C GLU A 315 7.91 -11.98 16.74
N PRO A 316 7.06 -11.61 17.72
CA PRO A 316 6.27 -12.58 18.48
C PRO A 316 5.25 -13.35 17.63
N LEU A 317 4.90 -12.85 16.45
CA LEU A 317 4.01 -13.50 15.48
C LEU A 317 4.79 -14.42 14.53
N GLY A 318 6.12 -14.41 14.57
CA GLY A 318 6.98 -15.18 13.68
C GLY A 318 7.06 -14.63 12.26
N TYR A 319 6.76 -13.35 12.06
CA TYR A 319 6.86 -12.68 10.77
C TYR A 319 8.28 -12.19 10.48
N PRO A 320 8.66 -11.98 9.21
CA PRO A 320 9.94 -11.39 8.85
C PRO A 320 10.09 -9.98 9.42
N LEU A 321 11.26 -9.69 9.98
CA LEU A 321 11.57 -8.37 10.53
C LEU A 321 11.79 -7.35 9.42
N ILE A 322 11.48 -6.08 9.69
CA ILE A 322 11.69 -4.98 8.74
C ILE A 322 13.12 -5.00 8.20
N GLY A 323 13.22 -5.04 6.88
CA GLY A 323 14.46 -5.03 6.11
C GLY A 323 14.56 -6.18 5.11
N LEU A 324 15.60 -6.11 4.28
CA LEU A 324 15.95 -7.19 3.33
C LEU A 324 17.26 -7.87 3.71
N GLU A 325 17.83 -7.51 4.86
CA GLU A 325 19.03 -8.16 5.40
C GLU A 325 18.66 -9.61 5.77
N GLU A 326 19.42 -10.56 5.25
CA GLU A 326 19.20 -12.01 5.46
C GLU A 326 17.89 -12.55 4.86
N ALA A 327 17.21 -11.79 3.99
CA ALA A 327 16.02 -12.27 3.30
C ALA A 327 16.35 -13.37 2.28
N ASP A 328 15.81 -14.56 2.50
CA ASP A 328 16.03 -15.72 1.62
C ASP A 328 15.65 -15.42 0.16
N GLY A 329 16.62 -15.57 -0.73
CA GLY A 329 16.45 -15.37 -2.17
C GLY A 329 16.48 -13.91 -2.64
N ILE A 330 16.80 -12.95 -1.75
CA ILE A 330 16.91 -11.53 -2.09
C ILE A 330 18.32 -11.04 -1.78
N ASP A 331 19.05 -10.64 -2.81
CA ASP A 331 20.38 -10.05 -2.69
C ASP A 331 20.26 -8.52 -2.72
N ALA A 332 20.06 -7.94 -1.54
CA ALA A 332 19.89 -6.50 -1.35
C ALA A 332 21.00 -5.90 -0.47
N LYS A 333 21.32 -4.62 -0.75
CA LYS A 333 22.30 -3.86 0.03
C LYS A 333 21.76 -2.47 0.36
N LEU A 334 21.64 -2.18 1.65
CA LEU A 334 21.39 -0.82 2.14
C LEU A 334 22.61 0.06 1.85
N LEU A 335 22.38 1.20 1.19
CA LEU A 335 23.43 2.16 0.80
C LEU A 335 23.41 3.40 1.70
N GLN A 336 22.22 3.87 2.06
CA GLN A 336 22.02 5.02 2.94
C GLN A 336 20.72 4.88 3.74
N GLY A 337 20.73 5.37 4.99
CA GLY A 337 19.54 5.46 5.83
C GLY A 337 19.21 4.15 6.53
N ALA A 338 17.94 3.77 6.51
CA ALA A 338 17.38 2.56 7.10
C ALA A 338 16.37 1.93 6.14
N TRP A 339 15.84 0.74 6.45
CA TRP A 339 14.72 0.12 5.73
C TRP A 339 13.36 0.80 6.00
N THR A 340 13.39 1.91 6.74
CA THR A 340 12.26 2.78 7.05
C THR A 340 12.56 4.23 6.65
N ALA A 341 11.54 4.94 6.18
CA ALA A 341 11.52 6.40 6.08
C ALA A 341 10.11 6.91 6.40
N THR A 342 9.87 7.15 7.68
CA THR A 342 8.55 7.31 8.30
C THR A 342 8.31 8.68 8.90
N SER A 343 9.37 9.49 9.00
CA SER A 343 9.34 10.83 9.58
C SER A 343 9.49 11.93 8.53
N THR A 344 9.15 11.65 7.27
CA THR A 344 9.41 12.55 6.12
C THR A 344 8.25 12.56 5.13
N PHE A 345 8.10 13.68 4.41
CA PHE A 345 7.23 13.78 3.23
C PHE A 345 8.06 13.59 1.97
N GLY A 346 7.61 12.78 1.02
CA GLY A 346 8.51 12.35 -0.06
C GLY A 346 7.93 11.52 -1.18
N TRP A 347 8.84 10.92 -1.94
CA TRP A 347 8.54 9.94 -2.98
C TRP A 347 9.72 8.97 -3.14
N THR A 348 9.44 7.81 -3.74
CA THR A 348 10.47 6.82 -4.07
C THR A 348 10.70 6.76 -5.57
N LEU A 349 11.97 6.72 -5.97
CA LEU A 349 12.44 6.52 -7.33
C LEU A 349 13.00 5.11 -7.49
N PHE A 350 12.62 4.44 -8.57
CA PHE A 350 13.11 3.12 -8.96
C PHE A 350 13.90 3.23 -10.26
N GLU A 351 15.17 2.82 -10.24
CA GLU A 351 16.07 2.90 -11.39
C GLU A 351 16.67 1.52 -11.66
N ILE A 352 16.49 1.01 -12.87
CA ILE A 352 17.16 -0.22 -13.32
C ILE A 352 18.45 0.19 -14.03
N ALA A 353 19.59 -0.15 -13.46
CA ALA A 353 20.90 0.18 -14.02
C ALA A 353 21.09 -0.52 -15.39
N PRO A 354 21.45 0.20 -16.47
CA PRO A 354 21.45 -0.37 -17.82
C PRO A 354 22.46 -1.52 -18.01
N ASP A 355 23.59 -1.50 -17.30
CA ASP A 355 24.67 -2.47 -17.49
C ASP A 355 24.55 -3.69 -16.56
N THR A 356 24.21 -3.45 -15.29
CA THR A 356 24.14 -4.51 -14.27
C THR A 356 22.73 -5.07 -14.11
N GLN A 357 21.72 -4.31 -14.55
CA GLN A 357 20.29 -4.54 -14.33
C GLN A 357 19.89 -4.56 -12.84
N GLN A 358 20.74 -4.01 -11.97
CA GLN A 358 20.45 -3.78 -10.56
C GLN A 358 19.32 -2.78 -10.42
N LEU A 359 18.40 -3.06 -9.50
CA LEU A 359 17.35 -2.12 -9.13
C LEU A 359 17.87 -1.25 -7.99
N HIS A 360 18.08 0.03 -8.28
CA HIS A 360 18.34 1.07 -7.29
C HIS A 360 17.02 1.69 -6.85
N VAL A 361 16.84 1.81 -5.54
CA VAL A 361 15.65 2.37 -4.92
C VAL A 361 16.07 3.53 -4.03
N THR A 362 15.63 4.73 -4.38
CA THR A 362 15.99 5.97 -3.69
C THR A 362 14.73 6.66 -3.20
N THR A 363 14.58 6.79 -1.89
CA THR A 363 13.50 7.57 -1.29
C THR A 363 14.01 8.97 -0.98
N PHE A 364 13.37 9.96 -1.59
CA PHE A 364 13.63 11.38 -1.35
C PHE A 364 12.62 11.91 -0.36
N GLY A 365 13.07 12.73 0.58
CA GLY A 365 12.23 13.30 1.62
C GLY A 365 12.60 14.75 1.96
N ILE A 366 11.61 15.47 2.46
CA ILE A 366 11.76 16.72 3.20
C ILE A 366 11.23 16.52 4.62
N ASP A 367 11.62 17.43 5.53
CA ASP A 367 10.99 17.50 6.85
C ASP A 367 9.47 17.69 6.69
N PRO A 368 8.64 17.06 7.53
CA PRO A 368 7.21 17.24 7.51
C PRO A 368 6.83 18.67 7.90
N TYR A 369 5.57 19.03 7.63
CA TYR A 369 5.01 20.31 8.04
C TYR A 369 3.51 20.19 8.25
N THR A 370 3.00 21.01 9.15
CA THR A 370 1.57 21.13 9.41
C THR A 370 0.94 22.13 8.45
N ARG A 371 -0.40 22.07 8.35
CA ARG A 371 -1.16 23.10 7.63
C ARG A 371 -0.91 24.50 8.18
N ALA A 372 -0.79 24.64 9.51
CA ALA A 372 -0.58 25.93 10.14
C ALA A 372 0.79 26.55 9.77
N GLU A 373 1.84 25.72 9.68
CA GLU A 373 3.16 26.15 9.22
C GLU A 373 3.13 26.55 7.73
N LEU A 374 2.45 25.77 6.89
CA LEU A 374 2.28 26.11 5.47
C LEU A 374 1.52 27.42 5.27
N GLU A 375 0.47 27.68 6.04
CA GLU A 375 -0.32 28.92 5.95
C GLU A 375 0.44 30.13 6.52
N ALA A 376 1.31 29.92 7.51
CA ALA A 376 2.13 30.97 8.11
C ALA A 376 3.29 31.43 7.21
N ASP A 377 3.97 30.49 6.56
CA ASP A 377 5.07 30.79 5.63
C ASP A 377 5.16 29.76 4.49
N PRO A 378 4.38 29.94 3.40
CA PRO A 378 4.44 29.03 2.25
C PRO A 378 5.83 28.95 1.61
N GLN A 379 6.60 30.05 1.62
CA GLN A 379 7.90 30.09 0.97
C GLN A 379 8.95 29.26 1.73
N ALA A 380 8.88 29.24 3.07
CA ALA A 380 9.71 28.35 3.87
C ALA A 380 9.51 26.87 3.51
N ILE A 381 8.28 26.46 3.18
CA ILE A 381 7.99 25.08 2.72
C ILE A 381 8.45 24.88 1.27
N LEU A 382 8.09 25.79 0.37
CA LEU A 382 8.41 25.68 -1.06
C LEU A 382 9.92 25.75 -1.35
N SER A 383 10.71 26.36 -0.47
CA SER A 383 12.18 26.41 -0.59
C SER A 383 12.90 25.15 -0.07
N ARG A 384 12.17 24.19 0.55
CA ARG A 384 12.79 22.95 1.05
C ARG A 384 13.31 22.14 -0.12
N VAL A 385 14.55 21.68 0.00
CA VAL A 385 15.20 20.84 -1.00
C VAL A 385 15.08 19.38 -0.55
N PRO A 386 14.44 18.50 -1.34
CA PRO A 386 14.40 17.07 -1.05
C PRO A 386 15.80 16.47 -0.94
N LYS A 387 15.98 15.58 0.02
CA LYS A 387 17.23 14.86 0.27
C LYS A 387 16.99 13.36 0.17
N VAL A 388 18.03 12.60 -0.12
CA VAL A 388 17.99 11.14 0.01
C VAL A 388 17.85 10.80 1.49
N VAL A 389 16.77 10.13 1.87
CA VAL A 389 16.51 9.71 3.26
C VAL A 389 16.67 8.20 3.44
N GLN A 390 16.56 7.44 2.35
CA GLN A 390 16.82 6.01 2.26
C GLN A 390 17.31 5.70 0.84
N GLU A 391 18.33 4.87 0.73
CA GLU A 391 18.81 4.33 -0.54
C GLU A 391 19.26 2.89 -0.35
N PHE A 392 18.83 2.00 -1.24
CA PHE A 392 19.29 0.63 -1.30
C PHE A 392 19.30 0.14 -2.74
N MET A 393 19.94 -1.00 -2.95
CA MET A 393 19.93 -1.67 -4.24
C MET A 393 19.60 -3.16 -4.08
N VAL A 394 19.03 -3.75 -5.12
CA VAL A 394 18.74 -5.19 -5.21
C VAL A 394 19.34 -5.76 -6.49
N ASN A 395 20.14 -6.81 -6.35
CA ASN A 395 20.69 -7.56 -7.49
C ASN A 395 19.57 -8.43 -8.10
N PRO A 396 19.42 -8.45 -9.44
CA PRO A 396 18.42 -9.28 -10.07
C PRO A 396 18.83 -10.75 -10.02
N VAL A 397 17.87 -11.62 -9.76
CA VAL A 397 18.00 -13.06 -10.03
C VAL A 397 17.87 -13.25 -11.54
N LYS A 398 19.00 -13.53 -12.20
CA LYS A 398 19.04 -13.82 -13.64
C LYS A 398 18.60 -15.25 -13.91
N GLN A 399 17.69 -15.43 -14.87
CA GLN A 399 17.35 -16.75 -15.37
C GLN A 399 18.58 -17.34 -16.10
N LEU A 400 18.85 -18.63 -15.88
CA LEU A 400 19.94 -19.38 -16.51
C LEU A 400 19.59 -19.83 -17.93
#